data_AF-A0A090XE44-F1
#
_entry.id   AF-A0A090XE44-F1
#
_cell.length_a   1.000
_cell.length_b   1.000
_cell.length_c   1.000
_cell.angle_alpha   90.00
_cell.angle_beta   90.00
_cell.angle_gamma   90.00
#
_symmetry.space_group_name_H-M   'P 1'
#
loop_
_entity.id
_entity.type
_entity.pdbx_description
1 polymer ?
#
loop_
_entity_poly.entity_id
_entity_poly.type
_entity_poly.pdbx_seq_one_letter_code
_entity_poly.pdbx_strand_id
1 'polypeptide(L)'
;TYPKSGTTWMEEIVSLIMNGGDPDRVKNKLLVYRVQHLEVGPPVGHLWHLRKTRSPRLLATHLPLKLIPKQLQQAKCKIIYVVRNPKDNAVSYYHHHKMSTFLGNYKGSWDDFLTHYTGGHVVYGSWFDHVLPYWKFSLERPDRVMVVSFEELKIELGAMVQRISQFLGRPLGPEALAAVAQHCSFDQMKNNNMVNREVLPISDLFDMTQSKFMRKGIIGDWKNYFTPEQSQAFDELYAKRMAGSQLDLVFEPQDALDRMRKFGRIIVNPEPKVSWNNREARPSESTIDDNDNEEDTKRPFPCFFDPPPAVRRRETVLHHPFTTPDPLTLTG
;
A
#
# COMPACT_ATOMS: atom_id res chain seq x y z
N THR A 1 1.24 2.00 -3.67
CA THR A 1 1.57 3.39 -3.27
C THR A 1 2.17 4.10 -4.47
N TYR A 2 2.14 5.43 -4.56
CA TYR A 2 3.09 6.09 -5.47
C TYR A 2 4.52 5.88 -4.93
N PRO A 3 5.55 5.66 -5.78
CA PRO A 3 6.93 5.46 -5.33
C PRO A 3 7.35 6.47 -4.27
N LYS A 4 8.15 6.00 -3.29
CA LYS A 4 8.72 6.85 -2.22
C LYS A 4 7.72 7.54 -1.28
N SER A 5 6.53 6.93 -1.14
CA SER A 5 5.52 7.33 -0.16
C SER A 5 5.52 6.50 1.14
N GLY A 6 6.55 5.67 1.39
CA GLY A 6 6.64 4.86 2.61
C GLY A 6 6.27 3.37 2.46
N THR A 7 6.37 2.80 1.26
CA THR A 7 6.01 1.39 1.00
C THR A 7 6.74 0.40 1.90
N THR A 8 8.07 0.50 2.00
CA THR A 8 8.89 -0.41 2.83
C THR A 8 8.49 -0.37 4.30
N TRP A 9 8.08 0.80 4.79
CA TRP A 9 7.59 0.96 6.15
C TRP A 9 6.27 0.22 6.34
N MET A 10 5.33 0.40 5.42
CA MET A 10 4.04 -0.29 5.45
C MET A 10 4.16 -1.80 5.24
N GLU A 11 5.05 -2.24 4.34
CA GLU A 11 5.39 -3.65 4.12
C GLU A 11 5.83 -4.31 5.44
N GLU A 12 6.69 -3.64 6.21
CA GLU A 12 7.15 -4.14 7.50
C GLU A 12 6.04 -4.18 8.54
N ILE A 13 5.30 -3.08 8.71
CA ILE A 13 4.17 -2.96 9.65
C ILE A 13 3.16 -4.08 9.40
N VAL A 14 2.73 -4.25 8.14
CA VAL A 14 1.75 -5.28 7.78
C VAL A 14 2.33 -6.67 7.96
N SER A 15 3.60 -6.90 7.59
CA SER A 15 4.25 -8.19 7.81
C SER A 15 4.29 -8.57 9.29
N LEU A 16 4.55 -7.63 10.19
CA LEU A 16 4.53 -7.88 11.63
C LEU A 16 3.12 -8.16 12.14
N ILE A 17 2.13 -7.36 11.75
CA ILE A 17 0.72 -7.57 12.13
C ILE A 17 0.24 -8.96 11.71
N MET A 18 0.59 -9.41 10.50
CA MET A 18 0.23 -10.74 10.01
C MET A 18 0.90 -11.88 10.79
N ASN A 19 1.99 -11.60 11.50
CA ASN A 19 2.70 -12.53 12.38
C ASN A 19 2.42 -12.28 13.87
N GLY A 20 1.31 -11.61 14.21
CA GLY A 20 0.90 -11.39 15.61
C GLY A 20 1.66 -10.28 16.32
N GLY A 21 2.37 -9.42 15.58
CA GLY A 21 3.15 -8.32 16.13
C GLY A 21 4.47 -8.76 16.78
N ASP A 22 4.95 -9.96 16.45
CA ASP A 22 6.16 -10.57 16.99
C ASP A 22 7.36 -10.36 16.03
N PRO A 23 8.35 -9.51 16.40
CA PRO A 23 9.54 -9.29 15.58
C PRO A 23 10.39 -10.55 15.35
N ASP A 24 10.36 -11.52 16.26
CA ASP A 24 11.18 -12.73 16.15
C ASP A 24 10.73 -13.63 14.99
N ARG A 25 9.46 -13.52 14.58
CA ARG A 25 8.92 -14.27 13.44
C ARG A 25 9.34 -13.71 12.09
N VAL A 26 9.83 -12.48 12.05
CA VAL A 26 10.18 -11.80 10.80
C VAL A 26 11.67 -11.50 10.65
N LYS A 27 12.44 -11.52 11.74
CA LYS A 27 13.88 -11.19 11.73
C LYS A 27 14.76 -12.12 10.89
N ASN A 28 14.30 -13.32 10.56
CA ASN A 28 15.10 -14.32 9.83
C ASN A 28 14.80 -14.37 8.32
N LYS A 29 13.94 -13.48 7.80
CA LYS A 29 13.57 -13.47 6.38
C LYS A 29 13.49 -12.06 5.80
N LEU A 30 14.25 -11.81 4.73
CA LEU A 30 14.30 -10.50 4.07
C LEU A 30 12.89 -10.05 3.66
N LEU A 31 12.61 -8.76 3.79
CA LEU A 31 11.30 -8.18 3.49
C LEU A 31 10.81 -8.51 2.07
N VAL A 32 11.71 -8.53 1.09
CA VAL A 32 11.41 -8.89 -0.31
C VAL A 32 10.84 -10.31 -0.46
N TYR A 33 11.13 -11.21 0.49
CA TYR A 33 10.57 -12.55 0.50
C TYR A 33 9.33 -12.69 1.40
N ARG A 34 9.04 -11.69 2.24
CA ARG A 34 7.83 -11.61 3.08
C ARG A 34 6.68 -10.94 2.36
N VAL A 35 6.98 -9.87 1.61
CA VAL A 35 6.01 -9.12 0.80
C VAL A 35 6.47 -9.12 -0.65
N GLN A 36 5.63 -9.69 -1.52
CA GLN A 36 5.97 -9.87 -2.93
C GLN A 36 5.49 -8.69 -3.77
N HIS A 37 6.37 -8.06 -4.54
CA HIS A 37 5.98 -6.99 -5.45
C HIS A 37 5.29 -7.57 -6.71
N LEU A 38 4.19 -6.96 -7.16
CA LEU A 38 3.46 -7.45 -8.34
C LEU A 38 4.28 -7.31 -9.62
N GLU A 39 4.90 -6.14 -9.80
CA GLU A 39 5.58 -5.74 -11.03
C GLU A 39 7.10 -5.87 -10.98
N VAL A 40 7.67 -6.13 -9.80
CA VAL A 40 9.13 -6.24 -9.59
C VAL A 40 9.48 -7.63 -9.08
N GLY A 41 10.32 -8.34 -9.84
CA GLY A 41 10.84 -9.64 -9.44
C GLY A 41 11.81 -10.20 -10.49
N PRO A 42 12.23 -11.47 -10.34
CA PRO A 42 13.17 -12.10 -11.27
C PRO A 42 12.65 -12.06 -12.71
N PRO A 43 13.51 -11.87 -13.72
CA PRO A 43 13.10 -11.76 -15.12
C PRO A 43 12.38 -13.03 -15.61
N VAL A 44 12.70 -14.19 -15.02
CA VAL A 44 12.08 -15.47 -15.33
C VAL A 44 11.30 -15.98 -14.10
N GLY A 45 10.04 -16.36 -14.31
CA GLY A 45 9.24 -17.08 -13.31
C GLY A 45 8.58 -16.22 -12.24
N HIS A 46 8.70 -14.88 -12.26
CA HIS A 46 8.08 -14.01 -11.25
C HIS A 46 6.57 -14.24 -11.08
N LEU A 47 5.81 -14.23 -12.17
CA LEU A 47 4.36 -14.48 -12.15
C LEU A 47 4.03 -15.89 -11.62
N TRP A 48 4.87 -16.88 -11.92
CA TRP A 48 4.70 -18.23 -11.40
C TRP A 48 4.96 -18.29 -9.89
N HIS A 49 5.97 -17.56 -9.40
CA HIS A 49 6.26 -17.43 -7.98
C HIS A 49 5.09 -16.78 -7.23
N LEU A 50 4.55 -15.66 -7.74
CA LEU A 50 3.38 -14.98 -7.16
C LEU A 50 2.14 -15.88 -7.09
N ARG A 51 1.94 -16.76 -8.09
CA ARG A 51 0.83 -17.73 -8.11
C ARG A 51 0.99 -18.83 -7.07
N LYS A 52 2.24 -19.22 -6.75
CA LYS A 52 2.54 -20.26 -5.76
C LYS A 52 2.62 -19.75 -4.32
N THR A 53 2.64 -18.44 -4.09
CA THR A 53 2.64 -17.88 -2.74
C THR A 53 1.37 -18.31 -2.00
N ARG A 54 1.54 -18.93 -0.81
CA ARG A 54 0.43 -19.39 0.02
C ARG A 54 -0.33 -18.20 0.62
N SER A 55 -1.62 -18.42 0.89
CA SER A 55 -2.43 -17.45 1.61
C SER A 55 -2.12 -17.49 3.12
N PRO A 56 -2.26 -16.37 3.85
CA PRO A 56 -2.59 -15.03 3.34
C PRO A 56 -1.39 -14.40 2.61
N ARG A 57 -1.62 -13.88 1.39
CA ARG A 57 -0.57 -13.27 0.57
C ARG A 57 -0.42 -11.79 0.91
N LEU A 58 0.80 -11.35 1.14
CA LEU A 58 1.16 -9.93 1.20
C LEU A 58 1.77 -9.51 -0.13
N LEU A 59 1.12 -8.56 -0.78
CA LEU A 59 1.50 -8.07 -2.10
C LEU A 59 1.74 -6.56 -2.01
N ALA A 60 2.83 -6.10 -2.61
CA ALA A 60 3.15 -4.69 -2.77
C ALA A 60 3.09 -4.29 -4.26
N THR A 61 2.76 -3.04 -4.53
CA THR A 61 2.78 -2.52 -5.91
C THR A 61 2.84 -1.00 -5.95
N HIS A 62 3.50 -0.50 -6.98
CA HIS A 62 3.51 0.89 -7.43
C HIS A 62 2.67 1.14 -8.68
N LEU A 63 1.93 0.13 -9.14
CA LEU A 63 1.08 0.29 -10.32
C LEU A 63 -0.07 1.30 -10.06
N PRO A 64 -0.36 2.19 -11.03
CA PRO A 64 -1.61 2.94 -11.03
C PRO A 64 -2.82 2.00 -10.95
N LEU A 65 -3.91 2.45 -10.31
CA LEU A 65 -5.10 1.62 -10.05
C LEU A 65 -5.62 0.92 -11.31
N LYS A 66 -5.63 1.62 -12.46
CA LYS A 66 -6.07 1.08 -13.75
C LYS A 66 -5.26 -0.12 -14.25
N LEU A 67 -4.02 -0.30 -13.78
CA LEU A 67 -3.12 -1.41 -14.15
C LEU A 67 -3.14 -2.54 -13.11
N ILE A 68 -3.76 -2.35 -11.94
CA ILE A 68 -3.94 -3.45 -10.98
C ILE A 68 -4.89 -4.50 -11.57
N PRO A 69 -4.58 -5.82 -11.46
CA PRO A 69 -5.48 -6.89 -11.88
C PRO A 69 -6.91 -6.72 -11.34
N LYS A 70 -7.92 -6.83 -12.22
CA LYS A 70 -9.34 -6.66 -11.85
C LYS A 70 -9.76 -7.55 -10.68
N GLN A 71 -9.18 -8.73 -10.55
CA GLN A 71 -9.43 -9.65 -9.44
C GLN A 71 -9.03 -9.02 -8.09
N LEU A 72 -7.95 -8.24 -8.02
CA LEU A 72 -7.57 -7.55 -6.78
C LEU A 72 -8.48 -6.37 -6.49
N GLN A 73 -9.04 -5.72 -7.52
CA GLN A 73 -10.04 -4.67 -7.37
C GLN A 73 -11.39 -5.25 -6.90
N GLN A 74 -11.78 -6.43 -7.40
CA GLN A 74 -13.12 -7.01 -7.19
C GLN A 74 -13.21 -8.01 -6.03
N ALA A 75 -12.19 -8.84 -5.79
CA ALA A 75 -12.21 -9.90 -4.77
C ALA A 75 -12.14 -9.36 -3.33
N LYS A 76 -12.26 -10.19 -2.30
CA LYS A 76 -12.19 -9.79 -0.87
C LYS A 76 -10.80 -9.29 -0.39
N CYS A 77 -9.95 -8.80 -1.29
CA CYS A 77 -8.64 -8.25 -0.94
C CYS A 77 -8.79 -6.89 -0.24
N LYS A 78 -8.06 -6.71 0.85
CA LYS A 78 -7.86 -5.43 1.54
C LYS A 78 -6.64 -4.73 0.95
N ILE A 79 -6.78 -3.44 0.69
CA ILE A 79 -5.74 -2.58 0.12
C ILE A 79 -5.43 -1.49 1.14
N ILE A 80 -4.15 -1.28 1.42
CA ILE A 80 -3.68 -0.12 2.17
C ILE A 80 -2.91 0.75 1.18
N TYR A 81 -3.39 1.97 0.96
CA TYR A 81 -2.76 2.93 0.08
C TYR A 81 -2.08 4.03 0.90
N VAL A 82 -0.75 4.01 0.90
CA VAL A 82 0.04 5.09 1.51
C VAL A 82 0.23 6.24 0.53
N VAL A 83 -0.23 7.41 0.94
CA VAL A 83 0.00 8.70 0.27
C VAL A 83 1.02 9.51 1.07
N ARG A 84 1.77 10.38 0.41
CA ARG A 84 2.71 11.33 1.03
C ARG A 84 2.55 12.65 0.33
N ASN A 85 2.78 13.76 1.02
CA ASN A 85 2.78 15.07 0.37
C ASN A 85 3.72 15.07 -0.86
N PRO A 86 3.29 15.64 -1.98
CA PRO A 86 3.99 15.47 -3.25
C PRO A 86 5.34 16.19 -3.32
N LYS A 87 5.57 17.23 -2.50
CA LYS A 87 6.86 17.94 -2.47
C LYS A 87 7.95 17.10 -1.82
N ASP A 88 7.71 16.52 -0.64
CA ASP A 88 8.65 15.58 -0.02
C ASP A 88 8.79 14.29 -0.83
N ASN A 89 7.70 13.85 -1.47
CA ASN A 89 7.74 12.73 -2.40
C ASN A 89 8.73 13.00 -3.53
N ALA A 90 8.62 14.16 -4.20
CA ALA A 90 9.51 14.55 -5.29
C ALA A 90 10.98 14.52 -4.86
N VAL A 91 11.33 15.10 -3.69
CA VAL A 91 12.70 15.05 -3.16
C VAL A 91 13.15 13.62 -2.91
N SER A 92 12.31 12.80 -2.27
CA SER A 92 12.69 11.41 -2.03
C SER A 92 12.81 10.60 -3.32
N TYR A 93 12.08 10.97 -4.36
CA TYR A 93 12.08 10.28 -5.64
C TYR A 93 13.28 10.69 -6.50
N TYR A 94 13.70 11.96 -6.42
CA TYR A 94 14.95 12.44 -7.01
C TYR A 94 16.14 11.60 -6.53
N HIS A 95 16.34 11.52 -5.21
CA HIS A 95 17.42 10.70 -4.63
C HIS A 95 17.32 9.22 -4.98
N HIS A 96 16.11 8.69 -5.08
CA HIS A 96 15.90 7.31 -5.50
C HIS A 96 16.33 7.07 -6.95
N HIS A 97 16.04 7.99 -7.87
CA HIS A 97 16.50 7.87 -9.26
C HIS A 97 18.02 7.96 -9.37
N LYS A 98 18.68 8.79 -8.54
CA LYS A 98 20.15 8.87 -8.51
C LYS A 98 20.79 7.53 -8.11
N MET A 99 20.26 6.90 -7.07
CA MET A 99 20.82 5.63 -6.57
C MET A 99 20.34 4.39 -7.35
N SER A 100 19.19 4.42 -8.03
CA SER A 100 18.62 3.21 -8.66
C SER A 100 19.31 2.89 -9.97
N THR A 101 20.08 1.80 -10.01
CA THR A 101 20.83 1.37 -11.19
C THR A 101 19.91 0.92 -12.32
N PHE A 102 18.81 0.25 -11.98
CA PHE A 102 17.79 -0.17 -12.94
C PHE A 102 17.01 1.00 -13.56
N LEU A 103 17.12 2.21 -13.00
CA LEU A 103 16.61 3.45 -13.58
C LEU A 103 17.68 4.25 -14.31
N GLY A 104 18.88 3.69 -14.46
CA GLY A 104 20.00 4.32 -15.17
C GLY A 104 20.82 5.30 -14.33
N ASN A 105 20.74 5.27 -12.98
CA ASN A 105 21.48 6.16 -12.07
C ASN A 105 21.41 7.63 -12.49
N TYR A 106 20.25 8.25 -12.34
CA TYR A 106 20.02 9.61 -12.81
C TYR A 106 21.11 10.59 -12.34
N LYS A 107 21.67 11.35 -13.28
CA LYS A 107 22.78 12.31 -13.02
C LYS A 107 22.39 13.77 -13.23
N GLY A 108 21.14 14.04 -13.63
CA GLY A 108 20.66 15.40 -13.87
C GLY A 108 20.44 16.20 -12.59
N SER A 109 20.11 17.48 -12.76
CA SER A 109 19.89 18.41 -11.65
C SER A 109 18.54 18.16 -10.96
N TRP A 110 18.34 18.83 -9.81
CA TRP A 110 17.04 18.90 -9.14
C TRP A 110 15.99 19.58 -10.03
N ASP A 111 16.34 20.65 -10.72
CA ASP A 111 15.42 21.45 -11.54
C ASP A 111 14.89 20.65 -12.74
N ASP A 112 15.77 19.91 -13.40
CA ASP A 112 15.41 18.98 -14.48
C ASP A 112 14.48 17.89 -13.95
N PHE A 113 14.82 17.32 -12.78
CA PHE A 113 14.01 16.27 -12.17
C PHE A 113 12.63 16.78 -11.78
N LEU A 114 12.53 17.97 -11.19
CA LEU A 114 11.27 18.58 -10.80
C LEU A 114 10.37 18.83 -12.03
N THR A 115 10.97 19.25 -13.15
CA THR A 115 10.28 19.41 -14.43
C THR A 115 9.71 18.07 -14.93
N HIS A 116 10.50 17.00 -14.90
CA HIS A 116 10.02 15.66 -15.26
C HIS A 116 8.93 15.16 -14.30
N TYR A 117 9.10 15.35 -13.00
CA TYR A 117 8.16 14.92 -11.97
C TYR A 117 6.80 15.62 -12.11
N THR A 118 6.79 16.94 -12.25
CA THR A 118 5.57 17.74 -12.42
C THR A 118 4.87 17.45 -13.75
N GLY A 119 5.64 17.18 -14.81
CA GLY A 119 5.12 16.71 -16.10
C GLY A 119 4.62 15.26 -16.10
N GLY A 120 4.88 14.48 -15.05
CA GLY A 120 4.55 13.05 -15.00
C GLY A 120 5.44 12.17 -15.88
N HIS A 121 6.60 12.66 -16.28
CA HIS A 121 7.61 11.97 -17.10
C HIS A 121 8.62 11.20 -16.22
N VAL A 122 8.12 10.49 -15.21
CA VAL A 122 8.89 9.60 -14.34
C VAL A 122 8.23 8.23 -14.31
N VAL A 123 8.94 7.22 -13.79
CA VAL A 123 8.37 5.87 -13.68
C VAL A 123 7.07 5.92 -12.87
N TYR A 124 6.04 5.17 -13.31
CA TYR A 124 4.67 5.20 -12.79
C TYR A 124 3.84 6.46 -13.05
N GLY A 125 4.39 7.46 -13.76
CA GLY A 125 3.65 8.59 -14.33
C GLY A 125 3.41 9.74 -13.35
N SER A 126 2.32 10.49 -13.54
CA SER A 126 1.98 11.63 -12.69
C SER A 126 1.54 11.19 -11.28
N TRP A 127 2.06 11.85 -10.25
CA TRP A 127 1.61 11.67 -8.87
C TRP A 127 0.10 11.88 -8.71
N PHE A 128 -0.46 12.90 -9.36
CA PHE A 128 -1.89 13.23 -9.28
C PHE A 128 -2.76 12.13 -9.91
N ASP A 129 -2.41 11.71 -11.13
CA ASP A 129 -3.15 10.68 -11.86
C ASP A 129 -2.98 9.30 -11.23
N HIS A 130 -1.98 9.13 -10.37
CA HIS A 130 -1.80 7.96 -9.55
C HIS A 130 -2.65 8.02 -8.27
N VAL A 131 -2.55 9.09 -7.48
CA VAL A 131 -3.18 9.18 -6.15
C VAL A 131 -4.70 9.34 -6.21
N LEU A 132 -5.20 10.19 -7.10
CA LEU A 132 -6.64 10.53 -7.14
C LEU A 132 -7.55 9.34 -7.43
N PRO A 133 -7.22 8.41 -8.37
CA PRO A 133 -8.02 7.20 -8.56
C PRO A 133 -8.06 6.29 -7.33
N TYR A 134 -6.94 6.12 -6.61
CA TYR A 134 -6.94 5.33 -5.37
C TYR A 134 -7.75 6.00 -4.27
N TRP A 135 -7.68 7.34 -4.17
CA TRP A 135 -8.50 8.10 -3.24
C TRP A 135 -9.99 7.90 -3.51
N LYS A 136 -10.43 8.13 -4.75
CA LYS A 136 -11.82 7.88 -5.16
C LYS A 136 -12.25 6.43 -4.85
N PHE A 137 -11.40 5.47 -5.18
CA PHE A 137 -11.67 4.05 -4.92
C PHE A 137 -11.81 3.74 -3.43
N SER A 138 -11.10 4.46 -2.55
CA SER A 138 -11.26 4.33 -1.11
C SER A 138 -12.57 4.88 -0.57
N LEU A 139 -13.10 5.93 -1.17
CA LEU A 139 -14.42 6.47 -0.83
C LEU A 139 -15.54 5.51 -1.27
N GLU A 140 -15.36 4.83 -2.40
CA GLU A 140 -16.33 3.84 -2.91
C GLU A 140 -16.27 2.50 -2.16
N ARG A 141 -15.14 2.17 -1.52
CA ARG A 141 -14.86 0.87 -0.90
C ARG A 141 -14.17 1.01 0.47
N PRO A 142 -14.74 1.75 1.44
CA PRO A 142 -14.07 2.07 2.70
C PRO A 142 -13.80 0.84 3.60
N ASP A 143 -14.56 -0.25 3.41
CA ASP A 143 -14.36 -1.54 4.08
C ASP A 143 -13.15 -2.33 3.54
N ARG A 144 -12.66 -1.96 2.36
CA ARG A 144 -11.62 -2.69 1.63
C ARG A 144 -10.39 -1.88 1.29
N VAL A 145 -10.47 -0.55 1.30
CA VAL A 145 -9.35 0.32 0.95
C VAL A 145 -9.17 1.35 2.04
N MET A 146 -8.04 1.25 2.74
CA MET A 146 -7.64 2.23 3.74
C MET A 146 -6.57 3.15 3.16
N VAL A 147 -6.83 4.45 3.13
CA VAL A 147 -5.81 5.45 2.82
C VAL A 147 -5.13 5.90 4.11
N VAL A 148 -3.81 5.93 4.05
CA VAL A 148 -2.92 6.34 5.15
C VAL A 148 -1.94 7.35 4.60
N SER A 149 -1.71 8.44 5.31
CA SER A 149 -0.63 9.37 4.98
C SER A 149 0.68 8.93 5.64
N PHE A 150 1.81 9.19 4.98
CA PHE A 150 3.14 9.02 5.56
C PHE A 150 3.30 9.86 6.83
N GLU A 151 2.72 11.05 6.81
CA GLU A 151 2.72 12.03 7.89
C GLU A 151 2.01 11.48 9.15
N GLU A 152 0.88 10.79 8.99
CA GLU A 152 0.19 10.09 10.10
C GLU A 152 1.10 9.04 10.75
N LEU A 153 1.75 8.21 9.93
CA LEU A 153 2.67 7.18 10.42
C LEU A 153 3.86 7.80 11.16
N LYS A 154 4.32 8.98 10.72
CA LYS A 154 5.47 9.67 11.31
C LYS A 154 5.16 10.32 12.65
N ILE A 155 3.94 10.80 12.84
CA ILE A 155 3.54 11.46 14.09
C ILE A 155 3.06 10.43 15.13
N GLU A 156 2.15 9.53 14.75
CA GLU A 156 1.50 8.59 15.67
C GLU A 156 1.58 7.14 15.17
N LEU A 157 2.79 6.57 15.11
CA LEU A 157 3.00 5.22 14.60
C LEU A 157 2.16 4.17 15.35
N GLY A 158 2.15 4.20 16.69
CA GLY A 158 1.42 3.22 17.50
C GLY A 158 -0.09 3.21 17.23
N ALA A 159 -0.72 4.39 17.22
CA ALA A 159 -2.15 4.52 16.92
C ALA A 159 -2.46 4.09 15.48
N MET A 160 -1.57 4.37 14.53
CA MET A 160 -1.74 3.93 13.15
C MET A 160 -1.58 2.42 12.99
N VAL A 161 -0.61 1.79 13.66
CA VAL A 161 -0.47 0.32 13.70
C VAL A 161 -1.74 -0.31 14.26
N GLN A 162 -2.29 0.23 15.34
CA GLN A 162 -3.55 -0.26 15.93
C GLN A 162 -4.69 -0.20 14.91
N ARG A 163 -4.89 0.95 14.25
CA ARG A 163 -5.94 1.11 13.22
C ARG A 163 -5.74 0.17 12.04
N ILE A 164 -4.50 0.01 11.56
CA ILE A 164 -4.19 -0.91 10.45
C ILE A 164 -4.47 -2.36 10.87
N SER A 165 -4.12 -2.75 12.10
CA SER A 165 -4.39 -4.08 12.63
C SER A 165 -5.89 -4.39 12.70
N GLN A 166 -6.70 -3.42 13.12
CA GLN A 166 -8.16 -3.51 13.14
C GLN A 166 -8.71 -3.60 11.72
N PHE A 167 -8.26 -2.72 10.82
CA PHE A 167 -8.65 -2.73 9.41
C PHE A 167 -8.35 -4.08 8.76
N LEU A 168 -7.22 -4.72 9.08
CA LEU A 168 -6.86 -6.04 8.58
C LEU A 168 -7.66 -7.19 9.22
N GLY A 169 -8.37 -6.95 10.32
CA GLY A 169 -9.09 -7.98 11.07
C GLY A 169 -8.15 -8.85 11.92
N ARG A 170 -7.02 -8.28 12.35
CA ARG A 170 -6.01 -8.91 13.21
C ARG A 170 -5.61 -7.94 14.32
N PRO A 171 -6.54 -7.60 15.24
CA PRO A 171 -6.22 -6.68 16.32
C PRO A 171 -5.07 -7.22 17.17
N LEU A 172 -4.16 -6.34 17.56
CA LEU A 172 -3.02 -6.66 18.40
C LEU A 172 -3.25 -6.16 19.84
N GLY A 173 -2.70 -6.89 20.81
CA GLY A 173 -2.65 -6.45 22.20
C GLY A 173 -1.63 -5.32 22.42
N PRO A 174 -1.69 -4.61 23.56
CA PRO A 174 -0.82 -3.46 23.85
C PRO A 174 0.69 -3.75 23.71
N GLU A 175 1.15 -4.90 24.21
CA GLU A 175 2.55 -5.31 24.12
C GLU A 175 3.00 -5.51 22.67
N ALA A 176 2.20 -6.21 21.86
CA ALA A 176 2.47 -6.43 20.45
C ALA A 176 2.44 -5.11 19.67
N LEU A 177 1.52 -4.18 19.98
CA LEU A 177 1.49 -2.84 19.38
C LEU A 177 2.77 -2.06 19.68
N ALA A 178 3.23 -2.07 20.94
CA ALA A 178 4.46 -1.41 21.34
C ALA A 178 5.68 -2.03 20.65
N ALA A 179 5.75 -3.36 20.59
CA ALA A 179 6.83 -4.08 19.90
C ALA A 179 6.89 -3.72 18.41
N VAL A 180 5.74 -3.68 17.72
CA VAL A 180 5.68 -3.26 16.31
C VAL A 180 6.09 -1.81 16.14
N ALA A 181 5.60 -0.90 16.98
CA ALA A 181 5.95 0.52 16.89
C ALA A 181 7.45 0.75 17.12
N GLN A 182 8.05 0.06 18.10
CA GLN A 182 9.48 0.13 18.35
C GLN A 182 10.29 -0.42 17.17
N HIS A 183 9.93 -1.62 16.68
CA HIS A 183 10.62 -2.27 15.57
C HIS A 183 10.54 -1.47 14.28
N CYS A 184 9.39 -0.85 14.02
CA CYS A 184 9.13 -0.02 12.84
C CYS A 184 9.54 1.44 13.03
N SER A 185 10.23 1.80 14.12
CA SER A 185 10.81 3.14 14.24
C SER A 185 11.87 3.36 13.15
N PHE A 186 12.05 4.61 12.72
CA PHE A 186 12.97 4.93 11.63
C PHE A 186 14.40 4.46 11.91
N ASP A 187 14.89 4.68 13.14
CA ASP A 187 16.25 4.30 13.51
C ASP A 187 16.44 2.79 13.54
N GLN A 188 15.46 2.04 14.04
CA GLN A 188 15.52 0.57 14.04
C GLN A 188 15.46 0.01 12.61
N MET A 189 14.56 0.52 11.77
CA MET A 189 14.47 0.07 10.38
C MET A 189 15.73 0.41 9.58
N LYS A 190 16.30 1.60 9.78
CA LYS A 190 17.52 2.05 9.08
C LYS A 190 18.70 1.12 9.35
N ASN A 191 18.82 0.64 10.58
CA ASN A 191 19.90 -0.26 11.01
C ASN A 191 19.56 -1.75 10.82
N ASN A 192 18.38 -2.08 10.30
CA ASN A 192 17.94 -3.46 10.13
C ASN A 192 18.15 -3.94 8.68
N ASN A 193 19.16 -4.80 8.51
CA ASN A 193 19.54 -5.42 7.24
C ASN A 193 18.43 -6.22 6.57
N MET A 194 17.40 -6.61 7.32
CA MET A 194 16.26 -7.36 6.78
C MET A 194 15.27 -6.48 6.00
N VAL A 195 15.35 -5.16 6.17
CA VAL A 195 14.39 -4.18 5.62
C VAL A 195 15.05 -3.00 4.89
N ASN A 196 16.29 -2.63 5.25
CA ASN A 196 16.98 -1.46 4.70
C ASN A 196 17.44 -1.62 3.24
N ARG A 197 17.31 -2.82 2.67
CA ARG A 197 17.68 -3.19 1.30
C ARG A 197 19.17 -2.99 0.99
N GLU A 198 20.03 -3.03 2.01
CA GLU A 198 21.48 -2.92 1.85
C GLU A 198 22.17 -4.29 1.62
N VAL A 199 21.44 -5.42 1.75
CA VAL A 199 21.98 -6.78 1.56
C VAL A 199 21.65 -7.34 0.17
N LEU A 200 22.58 -8.11 -0.40
CA LEU A 200 22.40 -8.89 -1.64
C LEU A 200 21.12 -9.76 -1.58
N PRO A 201 20.40 -9.93 -2.71
CA PRO A 201 20.78 -9.59 -4.10
C PRO A 201 20.39 -8.16 -4.53
N ILE A 202 20.00 -7.28 -3.61
CA ILE A 202 19.42 -5.97 -3.95
C ILE A 202 20.50 -4.88 -4.14
N SER A 203 21.74 -5.08 -3.66
CA SER A 203 22.81 -4.07 -3.79
C SER A 203 23.06 -3.68 -5.25
N ASP A 204 22.97 -4.61 -6.20
CA ASP A 204 23.23 -4.34 -7.61
C ASP A 204 22.13 -3.48 -8.26
N LEU A 205 20.97 -3.36 -7.59
CA LEU A 205 19.86 -2.49 -7.99
C LEU A 205 20.00 -1.06 -7.44
N PHE A 206 20.87 -0.84 -6.45
CA PHE A 206 21.02 0.43 -5.75
C PHE A 206 22.48 0.78 -5.47
N ASP A 207 22.97 1.83 -6.13
CA ASP A 207 24.23 2.48 -5.79
C ASP A 207 24.08 3.30 -4.50
N MET A 208 24.32 2.65 -3.37
CA MET A 208 24.20 3.25 -2.04
C MET A 208 25.28 4.31 -1.75
N THR A 209 26.26 4.51 -2.64
CA THR A 209 27.23 5.62 -2.53
C THR A 209 26.59 6.96 -2.90
N GLN A 210 25.56 6.95 -3.75
CA GLN A 210 24.83 8.14 -4.17
C GLN A 210 23.81 8.59 -3.12
N SER A 211 23.11 7.65 -2.51
CA SER A 211 22.10 7.91 -1.50
C SER A 211 21.78 6.64 -0.72
N LYS A 212 21.42 6.78 0.55
CA LYS A 212 20.93 5.66 1.36
C LYS A 212 19.45 5.40 1.07
N PHE A 213 19.04 4.12 1.02
CA PHE A 213 17.64 3.75 0.79
C PHE A 213 16.70 4.32 1.87
N MET A 214 17.10 4.22 3.14
CA MET A 214 16.47 4.90 4.28
C MET A 214 17.21 6.21 4.60
N ARG A 215 16.83 7.27 3.89
CA ARG A 215 17.56 8.56 3.87
C ARG A 215 17.35 9.43 5.13
N LYS A 216 16.17 10.07 5.24
CA LYS A 216 15.84 10.99 6.36
C LYS A 216 14.58 10.63 7.13
N GLY A 217 13.53 10.14 6.46
CA GLY A 217 12.28 9.75 7.13
C GLY A 217 11.55 10.89 7.85
N ILE A 218 11.66 12.12 7.34
CA ILE A 218 11.05 13.33 7.93
C ILE A 218 9.95 13.92 7.04
N ILE A 219 9.16 14.83 7.64
CA ILE A 219 8.19 15.71 6.98
C ILE A 219 8.88 17.06 6.76
N GLY A 220 8.70 17.69 5.59
CA GLY A 220 9.18 19.05 5.31
C GLY A 220 10.60 19.15 4.76
N ASP A 221 11.21 18.05 4.32
CA ASP A 221 12.56 18.10 3.72
C ASP A 221 12.56 18.84 2.37
N TRP A 222 11.40 18.96 1.73
CA TRP A 222 11.21 19.73 0.51
C TRP A 222 11.69 21.18 0.61
N LYS A 223 11.64 21.80 1.79
CA LYS A 223 12.17 23.16 2.03
C LYS A 223 13.66 23.31 1.77
N ASN A 224 14.41 22.21 1.82
CA ASN A 224 15.85 22.20 1.55
C ASN A 224 16.17 22.06 0.04
N TYR A 225 15.16 21.97 -0.82
CA TYR A 225 15.32 21.71 -2.25
C TYR A 225 14.57 22.70 -3.13
N PHE A 226 13.32 23.03 -2.77
CA PHE A 226 12.51 23.95 -3.55
C PHE A 226 12.99 25.39 -3.34
N THR A 227 13.24 26.11 -4.43
CA THR A 227 13.30 27.58 -4.37
C THR A 227 11.89 28.15 -4.08
N PRO A 228 11.77 29.41 -3.63
CA PRO A 228 10.47 30.05 -3.45
C PRO A 228 9.59 29.99 -4.71
N GLU A 229 10.19 30.24 -5.87
CA GLU A 229 9.50 30.23 -7.18
C GLU A 229 9.04 28.83 -7.55
N GLN A 230 9.90 27.82 -7.37
CA GLN A 230 9.52 26.42 -7.59
C GLN A 230 8.40 25.98 -6.66
N SER A 231 8.46 26.38 -5.38
CA SER A 231 7.43 26.08 -4.39
C SER A 231 6.10 26.69 -4.80
N GLN A 232 6.08 27.98 -5.17
CA GLN A 232 4.88 28.68 -5.59
C GLN A 232 4.27 28.04 -6.85
N ALA A 233 5.07 27.80 -7.89
CA ALA A 233 4.61 27.15 -9.12
C ALA A 233 4.03 25.74 -8.85
N PHE A 234 4.64 25.00 -7.92
CA PHE A 234 4.12 23.71 -7.49
C PHE A 234 2.80 23.83 -6.75
N ASP A 235 2.66 24.84 -5.87
CA ASP A 235 1.42 25.08 -5.12
C ASP A 235 0.26 25.44 -6.03
N GLU A 236 0.49 26.26 -7.06
CA GLU A 236 -0.50 26.59 -8.09
C GLU A 236 -0.92 25.33 -8.88
N LEU A 237 0.05 24.51 -9.30
CA LEU A 237 -0.22 23.24 -9.97
C LEU A 237 -1.02 22.29 -9.06
N TYR A 238 -0.61 22.16 -7.80
CA TYR A 238 -1.27 21.30 -6.82
C TYR A 238 -2.71 21.73 -6.59
N ALA A 239 -2.95 23.02 -6.34
CA ALA A 239 -4.29 23.57 -6.16
C ALA A 239 -5.18 23.29 -7.37
N LYS A 240 -4.67 23.51 -8.58
CA LYS A 240 -5.40 23.23 -9.83
C LYS A 240 -5.73 21.75 -10.01
N ARG A 241 -4.76 20.84 -9.77
CA ARG A 241 -4.93 19.40 -9.99
C ARG A 241 -5.74 18.71 -8.89
N MET A 242 -5.72 19.23 -7.67
CA MET A 242 -6.42 18.66 -6.51
C MET A 242 -7.82 19.26 -6.29
N ALA A 243 -8.18 20.30 -7.04
CA ALA A 243 -9.50 20.94 -6.97
C ALA A 243 -10.63 19.91 -7.05
N GLY A 244 -11.56 19.97 -6.10
CA GLY A 244 -12.72 19.07 -6.02
C GLY A 244 -12.44 17.64 -5.54
N SER A 245 -11.18 17.26 -5.30
CA SER A 245 -10.83 15.90 -4.87
C SER A 245 -11.26 15.56 -3.44
N GLN A 246 -11.37 16.57 -2.57
CA GLN A 246 -11.58 16.43 -1.12
C GLN A 246 -10.44 15.68 -0.39
N LEU A 247 -9.37 15.30 -1.10
CA LEU A 247 -8.15 14.77 -0.47
C LEU A 247 -7.31 15.95 -0.02
N ASP A 248 -7.26 16.14 1.29
CA ASP A 248 -6.52 17.22 1.93
C ASP A 248 -5.27 16.67 2.62
N LEU A 249 -4.11 17.16 2.20
CA LEU A 249 -2.79 16.73 2.68
C LEU A 249 -2.08 17.91 3.32
N VAL A 250 -1.26 17.61 4.32
CA VAL A 250 -0.41 18.58 5.00
C VAL A 250 1.00 18.52 4.43
N PHE A 251 1.64 19.68 4.35
CA PHE A 251 3.00 19.83 3.80
C PHE A 251 4.03 20.16 4.88
N GLU A 252 3.57 20.77 5.97
CA GLU A 252 4.39 21.23 7.08
C GLU A 252 4.31 20.29 8.28
N PRO A 253 5.41 20.10 9.04
CA PRO A 253 5.39 19.32 10.27
C PRO A 253 4.38 19.85 11.30
N GLN A 254 4.29 21.18 11.45
CA GLN A 254 3.40 21.80 12.44
C GLN A 254 1.92 21.61 12.06
N ASP A 255 1.56 21.84 10.80
CA ASP A 255 0.21 21.60 10.30
C ASP A 255 -0.21 20.13 10.48
N ALA A 256 0.73 19.20 10.25
CA ALA A 256 0.51 17.78 10.46
C ALA A 256 0.23 17.47 11.93
N LEU A 257 1.00 18.04 12.86
CA LEU A 257 0.79 17.91 14.30
C LEU A 257 -0.56 18.48 14.73
N ASP A 258 -0.91 19.67 14.27
CA ASP A 258 -2.15 20.35 14.67
C ASP A 258 -3.38 19.62 14.12
N ARG A 259 -3.30 19.12 12.89
CA ARG A 259 -4.37 18.29 12.31
C ARG A 259 -4.53 16.97 13.05
N MET A 260 -3.43 16.30 13.39
CA MET A 260 -3.45 15.07 14.20
C MET A 260 -4.01 15.31 15.60
N ARG A 261 -3.67 16.42 16.27
CA ARG A 261 -4.24 16.78 17.58
C ARG A 261 -5.74 17.03 17.50
N LYS A 262 -6.20 17.71 16.43
CA LYS A 262 -7.61 18.09 16.27
C LYS A 262 -8.51 16.92 15.89
N PHE A 263 -8.08 16.05 14.98
CA PHE A 263 -8.93 15.02 14.39
C PHE A 263 -8.46 13.58 14.66
N GLY A 264 -7.28 13.39 15.25
CA GLY A 264 -6.64 12.09 15.43
C GLY A 264 -6.15 11.43 14.13
N ARG A 265 -6.37 12.08 12.97
CA ARG A 265 -6.05 11.64 11.60
C ARG A 265 -5.76 12.86 10.73
N ILE A 266 -4.95 12.68 9.71
CA ILE A 266 -4.76 13.65 8.62
C ILE A 266 -5.77 13.35 7.50
N ILE A 267 -5.88 12.07 7.13
CA ILE A 267 -6.82 11.60 6.13
C ILE A 267 -8.19 11.45 6.79
N VAL A 268 -8.99 12.50 6.66
CA VAL A 268 -10.38 12.54 7.12
C VAL A 268 -11.25 12.26 5.91
N ASN A 269 -12.02 11.16 5.94
CA ASN A 269 -13.01 10.90 4.91
C ASN A 269 -14.07 12.01 4.98
N PRO A 270 -14.49 12.58 3.84
CA PRO A 270 -15.63 13.48 3.85
C PRO A 270 -16.83 12.75 4.47
N GLU A 271 -17.51 13.41 5.41
CA GLU A 271 -18.72 12.83 6.00
C GLU A 271 -19.69 12.45 4.87
N PRO A 272 -20.37 11.30 4.97
CA PRO A 272 -21.38 10.95 3.99
C PRO A 272 -22.39 12.09 3.96
N LYS A 273 -22.52 12.77 2.80
CA LYS A 273 -23.56 13.78 2.60
C LYS A 273 -24.89 13.07 2.79
N VAL A 274 -25.49 13.21 3.97
CA VAL A 274 -26.85 12.76 4.22
C VAL A 274 -27.74 13.61 3.32
N SER A 275 -28.16 13.04 2.19
CA SER A 275 -29.16 13.69 1.34
C SER A 275 -30.49 13.62 2.09
N TRP A 276 -30.86 14.70 2.76
CA TRP A 276 -32.21 14.90 3.27
C TRP A 276 -33.16 15.16 2.10
N ASN A 277 -33.38 14.14 1.28
CA ASN A 277 -34.45 14.09 0.31
C ASN A 277 -35.26 12.82 0.57
N ASN A 278 -36.14 12.89 1.57
CA ASN A 278 -37.37 12.12 1.55
C ASN A 278 -38.44 12.87 2.36
N ARG A 279 -39.33 13.51 1.57
CA ARG A 279 -40.78 13.54 1.70
C ARG A 279 -41.31 13.54 3.13
N GLU A 280 -41.87 14.68 3.51
CA GLU A 280 -42.96 14.79 4.49
C GLU A 280 -44.04 13.74 4.16
N ALA A 281 -44.01 12.62 4.87
CA ALA A 281 -45.14 11.72 4.96
C ALA A 281 -46.06 12.25 6.05
N ARG A 282 -47.20 12.80 5.63
CA ARG A 282 -48.34 13.08 6.51
C ARG A 282 -48.73 11.80 7.29
N PRO A 283 -49.11 11.88 8.57
CA PRO A 283 -49.60 10.71 9.29
C PRO A 283 -50.96 10.30 8.72
N SER A 284 -51.11 9.02 8.41
CA SER A 284 -52.37 8.37 8.06
C SER A 284 -53.26 8.25 9.29
N GLU A 285 -54.53 8.64 9.17
CA GLU A 285 -55.58 8.37 10.15
C GLU A 285 -55.85 6.87 10.29
N SER A 286 -56.14 6.51 11.53
CA SER A 286 -56.48 5.18 12.02
C SER A 286 -57.86 4.72 11.57
N THR A 287 -57.96 3.48 11.11
CA THR A 287 -59.17 2.66 11.27
C THR A 287 -58.75 1.31 11.84
N ILE A 288 -59.27 1.05 13.03
CA ILE A 288 -59.32 -0.23 13.73
C ILE A 288 -60.31 -1.12 12.99
N ASP A 289 -59.97 -2.39 12.78
CA ASP A 289 -60.96 -3.45 12.79
C ASP A 289 -60.33 -4.77 13.26
N ASP A 290 -61.05 -5.39 14.19
CA ASP A 290 -60.76 -6.63 14.91
C ASP A 290 -60.95 -7.88 14.01
N ASN A 291 -60.14 -8.92 14.26
CA ASN A 291 -60.61 -10.27 14.65
C ASN A 291 -59.58 -11.39 14.40
N ASP A 292 -59.34 -12.11 15.50
CA ASP A 292 -59.39 -13.57 15.68
C ASP A 292 -58.44 -14.56 14.97
N ASN A 293 -57.82 -15.33 15.88
CA ASN A 293 -57.69 -16.79 15.92
C ASN A 293 -56.44 -17.53 15.37
N GLU A 294 -55.82 -18.18 16.36
CA GLU A 294 -55.37 -19.59 16.42
C GLU A 294 -54.10 -20.07 15.72
N GLU A 295 -53.22 -20.61 16.59
CA GLU A 295 -52.34 -21.78 16.46
C GLU A 295 -52.30 -22.52 15.11
N ASP A 296 -51.09 -22.79 14.58
CA ASP A 296 -50.64 -24.18 14.43
C ASP A 296 -49.13 -24.34 14.07
N THR A 297 -48.54 -25.33 14.73
CA THR A 297 -47.41 -26.25 14.42
C THR A 297 -46.25 -25.93 13.46
N LYS A 298 -45.06 -26.09 14.04
CA LYS A 298 -43.93 -26.97 13.63
C LYS A 298 -43.96 -27.55 12.19
N ARG A 299 -42.89 -27.29 11.41
CA ARG A 299 -42.01 -28.32 10.82
C ARG A 299 -40.69 -27.75 10.24
N PRO A 300 -39.60 -28.55 10.20
CA PRO A 300 -38.26 -28.12 9.83
C PRO A 300 -37.96 -28.33 8.33
N PHE A 301 -37.12 -27.46 7.75
CA PHE A 301 -36.54 -27.69 6.42
C PHE A 301 -35.32 -28.61 6.49
N PRO A 302 -35.19 -29.64 5.62
CA PRO A 302 -34.07 -30.57 5.63
C PRO A 302 -32.88 -30.07 4.80
N CYS A 303 -31.68 -30.33 5.32
CA CYS A 303 -30.41 -30.25 4.61
C CYS A 303 -30.29 -31.39 3.58
N PHE A 304 -30.05 -31.10 2.31
CA PHE A 304 -29.44 -32.04 1.35
C PHE A 304 -28.75 -31.26 0.23
N PHE A 305 -27.41 -31.26 0.21
CA PHE A 305 -26.62 -31.18 -1.02
C PHE A 305 -25.31 -31.95 -0.79
N ASP A 306 -25.21 -33.10 -1.45
CA ASP A 306 -23.98 -33.89 -1.56
C ASP A 306 -22.91 -33.16 -2.40
N PRO A 307 -21.61 -33.34 -2.12
CA PRO A 307 -20.54 -32.76 -2.91
C PRO A 307 -20.33 -33.52 -4.24
N PRO A 308 -19.89 -32.83 -5.32
CA PRO A 308 -19.63 -33.47 -6.61
C PRO A 308 -18.36 -34.36 -6.60
N PRO A 309 -18.28 -35.37 -7.49
CA PRO A 309 -17.23 -36.38 -7.45
C PRO A 309 -15.86 -35.86 -7.91
N ALA A 310 -14.80 -36.42 -7.31
CA ALA A 310 -13.41 -36.11 -7.57
C ALA A 310 -12.95 -36.51 -9.00
N VAL A 311 -12.33 -35.59 -9.72
CA VAL A 311 -11.70 -35.85 -11.03
C VAL A 311 -10.36 -36.55 -10.82
N ARG A 312 -10.26 -37.79 -11.31
CA ARG A 312 -9.01 -38.58 -11.37
C ARG A 312 -8.00 -37.92 -12.33
N ARG A 313 -6.77 -37.68 -11.85
CA ARG A 313 -5.62 -37.34 -12.69
C ARG A 313 -5.27 -38.52 -13.59
N ARG A 314 -5.16 -38.28 -14.90
CA ARG A 314 -4.41 -39.16 -15.81
C ARG A 314 -2.94 -38.74 -15.78
N GLU A 315 -2.10 -39.64 -15.30
CA GLU A 315 -0.66 -39.58 -15.54
C GLU A 315 -0.40 -39.85 -17.02
N THR A 316 0.30 -38.94 -17.70
CA THR A 316 0.87 -39.18 -19.02
C THR A 316 2.37 -39.19 -18.84
N VAL A 317 2.93 -40.39 -18.88
CA VAL A 317 4.37 -40.65 -18.96
C VAL A 317 4.78 -40.36 -20.40
N LEU A 318 5.62 -39.35 -20.61
CA LEU A 318 6.37 -39.18 -21.85
C LEU A 318 7.83 -39.54 -21.58
N HIS A 319 8.21 -40.73 -22.02
CA HIS A 319 9.61 -41.09 -22.25
C HIS A 319 10.05 -40.51 -23.59
N HIS A 320 11.21 -39.85 -23.61
CA HIS A 320 12.19 -39.99 -24.70
C HIS A 320 13.57 -39.43 -24.26
N PRO A 321 14.67 -39.87 -24.89
CA PRO A 321 15.95 -40.14 -24.22
C PRO A 321 17.12 -39.32 -24.81
N PHE A 322 18.30 -39.48 -24.19
CA PHE A 322 19.63 -39.03 -24.65
C PHE A 322 19.86 -37.51 -24.66
N THR A 323 20.99 -36.94 -24.24
CA THR A 323 22.32 -37.41 -23.82
C THR A 323 23.01 -36.20 -23.19
N THR A 324 23.75 -36.41 -22.10
CA THR A 324 24.70 -35.44 -21.54
C THR A 324 25.93 -35.31 -22.43
N PRO A 325 26.51 -34.10 -22.59
CA PRO A 325 27.93 -33.95 -22.84
C PRO A 325 28.65 -33.47 -21.57
N ASP A 326 29.74 -34.16 -21.26
CA ASP A 326 30.75 -33.82 -20.25
C ASP A 326 31.56 -32.55 -20.66
N PRO A 327 32.25 -31.89 -19.71
CA PRO A 327 32.92 -30.60 -19.88
C PRO A 327 34.36 -30.76 -20.39
N LEU A 328 34.89 -29.76 -21.10
CA LEU A 328 36.30 -29.38 -21.43
C LEU A 328 36.17 -28.32 -22.56
N THR A 329 36.89 -27.22 -22.74
CA THR A 329 38.14 -26.67 -22.22
C THR A 329 38.24 -25.19 -22.66
N LEU A 330 38.98 -24.39 -21.89
CA LEU A 330 39.49 -23.06 -22.27
C LEU A 330 40.34 -23.10 -23.55
N THR A 331 40.21 -22.09 -24.42
CA THR A 331 41.26 -21.26 -25.09
C THR A 331 40.73 -20.70 -26.42
N GLY A 332 41.04 -19.42 -26.68
CA GLY A 332 40.68 -18.67 -27.88
C GLY A 332 40.55 -17.18 -27.57
#